data_AF-N0DP33-F1
#
_entry.id   AF-N0DP33-F1
#
_cell.length_a   1.000
_cell.length_b   1.000
_cell.length_c   1.000
_cell.angle_alpha   90.00
_cell.angle_beta   90.00
_cell.angle_gamma   90.00
#
_symmetry.space_group_name_H-M   'P 1'
#
loop_
_entity.id
_entity.type
_entity.pdbx_description
1 polymer ?
#
loop_
_entity_poly.entity_id
_entity_poly.type
_entity_poly.pdbx_seq_one_letter_code
_entity_poly.pdbx_strand_id
1 'polypeptide(L)'
;MQTQKGFTLIELMIVVAIVGILAAVAIPSYQNYTLRAQASALLATMDSAKIAVAENWNNGLTGTALCGTGDTLVTGCTGTGTLTATRTSPNVTVTLVPTPPAITGAGSVGASMTWRCTVSPANAAPATCQGS
;
A
#
# COMPACT_ATOMS: atom_id res chain seq x y z
N MET A 1 3.07 39.58 -48.34
CA MET A 1 3.62 38.32 -47.79
C MET A 1 3.89 38.56 -46.33
N GLN A 2 3.16 37.91 -45.41
CA GLN A 2 3.48 38.03 -43.99
C GLN A 2 4.76 37.24 -43.70
N THR A 3 5.79 37.93 -43.22
CA THR A 3 7.04 37.30 -42.79
C THR A 3 6.74 36.38 -41.61
N GLN A 4 6.75 35.07 -41.82
CA GLN A 4 6.71 34.10 -40.72
C GLN A 4 8.00 34.27 -39.90
N LYS A 5 7.87 34.84 -38.70
CA LYS A 5 8.95 34.86 -37.72
C LYS A 5 9.09 33.43 -37.18
N GLY A 6 10.08 32.71 -37.68
CA GLY A 6 10.45 31.40 -37.13
C GLY A 6 11.01 31.54 -35.71
N PHE A 7 10.84 30.48 -34.91
CA PHE A 7 11.43 30.37 -33.57
C PHE A 7 12.96 30.33 -33.67
N THR A 8 13.66 31.04 -32.80
CA THR A 8 15.12 31.03 -32.79
C THR A 8 15.66 29.79 -32.05
N LEU A 9 16.83 29.30 -32.46
CA LEU A 9 17.51 28.21 -31.76
C LEU A 9 17.84 28.57 -30.30
N ILE A 10 18.12 29.85 -30.03
CA ILE A 10 18.38 30.33 -28.67
C ILE A 10 17.13 30.30 -27.79
N GLU A 11 15.96 30.66 -28.33
CA GLU A 11 14.69 30.54 -27.59
C GLU A 11 14.39 29.08 -27.25
N LEU A 12 14.60 28.16 -28.19
CA LEU A 12 14.42 26.73 -27.93
C LEU A 12 15.40 26.20 -26.86
N MET A 13 16.66 26.61 -26.90
CA MET A 13 17.66 26.19 -25.90
C MET A 13 17.31 26.67 -24.49
N ILE A 14 16.79 27.89 -24.34
CA ILE A 14 16.36 28.41 -23.03
C ILE A 14 15.16 27.62 -22.49
N VAL A 15 14.18 27.29 -23.36
CA VAL A 15 13.02 26.49 -22.95
C VAL A 15 13.44 25.11 -22.46
N VAL A 16 14.33 24.43 -23.20
CA VAL A 16 14.84 23.11 -22.80
C VAL A 16 15.60 23.19 -21.49
N ALA A 17 16.38 24.26 -21.26
CA ALA A 17 17.09 24.45 -19.99
C ALA A 17 16.13 24.58 -18.80
N ILE A 18 15.05 25.36 -18.93
CA ILE A 18 14.04 25.54 -17.87
C ILE A 18 13.29 24.23 -17.61
N VAL A 19 12.84 23.54 -18.66
CA VAL A 19 12.15 22.24 -18.55
C VAL A 19 13.06 21.20 -17.89
N GLY A 20 14.37 21.21 -18.20
CA GLY A 20 15.35 20.33 -17.57
C GLY A 20 15.43 20.50 -16.05
N ILE A 21 15.46 21.74 -15.56
CA ILE A 21 15.48 22.04 -14.12
C ILE A 21 14.19 21.57 -13.44
N LEU A 22 13.03 21.88 -14.03
CA LEU A 22 11.73 21.49 -13.48
C LEU A 22 11.58 19.96 -13.45
N ALA A 23 11.99 19.27 -14.52
CA ALA A 23 11.94 17.81 -14.60
C ALA A 23 12.79 17.13 -13.52
N ALA A 24 13.98 17.67 -13.22
CA ALA A 24 14.87 17.11 -12.19
C ALA A 24 14.21 17.05 -10.80
N VAL A 25 13.36 18.02 -10.45
CA VAL A 25 12.63 18.05 -9.17
C VAL A 25 11.29 17.31 -9.25
N ALA A 26 10.58 17.44 -10.38
CA ALA A 26 9.23 16.90 -10.52
C ALA A 26 9.21 15.37 -10.66
N ILE A 27 10.15 14.77 -11.39
CA ILE A 27 10.20 13.32 -11.63
C ILE A 27 10.27 12.51 -10.32
N PRO A 28 11.23 12.75 -9.40
CA PRO A 28 11.30 11.95 -8.17
C PRO A 28 10.07 12.14 -7.27
N SER A 29 9.49 13.35 -7.24
CA SER A 29 8.24 13.61 -6.51
C SER A 29 7.05 12.83 -7.09
N TYR A 30 6.90 12.84 -8.41
CA TYR A 30 5.85 12.10 -9.11
C TYR A 30 5.99 10.58 -8.90
N GLN A 31 7.22 10.04 -8.96
CA GLN A 31 7.48 8.63 -8.66
C GLN A 31 7.02 8.26 -7.24
N ASN A 32 7.36 9.06 -6.23
CA ASN A 32 6.89 8.86 -4.85
C ASN A 32 5.37 8.91 -4.74
N TYR A 33 4.71 9.83 -5.44
CA TYR A 33 3.26 9.93 -5.45
C TYR A 33 2.61 8.66 -6.05
N THR A 34 3.12 8.18 -7.19
CA THR A 34 2.59 6.95 -7.81
C THR A 34 2.82 5.72 -6.94
N LEU A 35 3.94 5.63 -6.25
CA LEU A 35 4.21 4.55 -5.28
C LEU A 35 3.20 4.56 -4.12
N ARG A 36 2.94 5.73 -3.53
CA ARG A 36 1.97 5.89 -2.43
C ARG A 36 0.54 5.59 -2.85
N ALA A 37 0.12 6.10 -4.01
CA ALA A 37 -1.22 5.83 -4.55
C ALA A 37 -1.47 4.31 -4.69
N GLN A 38 -0.42 3.58 -5.06
CA GLN A 38 -0.52 2.15 -5.32
C GLN A 38 -0.45 1.34 -4.03
N ALA A 39 0.33 1.76 -3.04
CA ALA A 39 0.25 1.20 -1.69
C ALA A 39 -1.16 1.38 -1.09
N SER A 40 -1.77 2.56 -1.25
CA SER A 40 -3.16 2.80 -0.81
C SER A 40 -4.16 1.90 -1.53
N ALA A 41 -4.00 1.70 -2.85
CA ALA A 41 -4.86 0.80 -3.61
C ALA A 41 -4.74 -0.65 -3.13
N LEU A 42 -3.51 -1.14 -2.90
CA LEU A 42 -3.29 -2.46 -2.32
C LEU A 42 -3.93 -2.57 -0.94
N LEU A 43 -3.75 -1.57 -0.08
CA LEU A 43 -4.35 -1.56 1.26
C LEU A 43 -5.87 -1.66 1.22
N ALA A 44 -6.53 -0.94 0.30
CA ALA A 44 -7.97 -0.99 0.12
C ALA A 44 -8.46 -2.37 -0.34
N THR A 45 -7.69 -3.07 -1.18
CA THR A 45 -8.05 -4.45 -1.59
C THR A 45 -7.97 -5.45 -0.44
N MET A 46 -7.24 -5.12 0.64
CA MET A 46 -7.05 -5.99 1.80
C MET A 46 -8.10 -5.77 2.89
N ASP A 47 -8.97 -4.76 2.78
CA ASP A 47 -9.95 -4.47 3.84
C ASP A 47 -10.95 -5.61 4.07
N SER A 48 -11.41 -6.28 3.00
CA SER A 48 -12.25 -7.48 3.11
C SER A 48 -11.51 -8.65 3.76
N ALA A 49 -10.23 -8.82 3.43
CA ALA A 49 -9.37 -9.84 4.01
C ALA A 49 -9.15 -9.61 5.52
N LYS A 50 -9.00 -8.35 5.97
CA LYS A 50 -8.90 -8.01 7.39
C LYS A 50 -10.16 -8.39 8.16
N ILE A 51 -11.34 -8.16 7.57
CA ILE A 51 -12.62 -8.55 8.18
C ILE A 51 -12.71 -10.06 8.31
N ALA A 52 -12.37 -10.82 7.26
CA ALA A 52 -12.41 -12.28 7.28
C ALA A 52 -11.46 -12.87 8.35
N VAL A 53 -10.24 -12.34 8.47
CA VAL A 53 -9.29 -12.77 9.53
C VAL A 53 -9.82 -12.44 10.92
N ALA A 54 -10.43 -11.27 11.10
CA ALA A 54 -11.03 -10.88 12.39
C ALA A 54 -12.25 -11.74 12.75
N GLU A 55 -13.07 -12.12 11.77
CA GLU A 55 -14.18 -13.05 11.95
C GLU A 55 -13.69 -14.44 12.34
N ASN A 56 -12.66 -14.96 11.65
CA ASN A 56 -12.04 -16.24 11.99
C ASN A 56 -11.51 -16.26 13.44
N TRP A 57 -10.89 -15.16 13.88
CA TRP A 57 -10.50 -15.01 15.28
C TRP A 57 -11.69 -15.06 16.24
N ASN A 58 -12.78 -14.34 15.93
CA ASN A 58 -14.00 -14.34 16.75
C ASN A 58 -14.67 -15.73 16.80
N ASN A 59 -14.50 -16.54 15.75
CA ASN A 59 -14.93 -17.93 15.69
C ASN A 59 -13.99 -18.89 16.46
N GLY A 60 -12.98 -18.36 17.15
CA GLY A 60 -12.03 -19.11 17.96
C GLY A 60 -10.87 -19.73 17.18
N LEU A 61 -10.70 -19.37 15.90
CA LEU A 61 -9.56 -19.83 15.10
C LEU A 61 -8.32 -19.05 15.49
N THR A 62 -7.19 -19.74 15.53
CA THR A 62 -5.89 -19.17 15.87
C THR A 62 -4.81 -19.73 14.94
N GLY A 63 -3.62 -19.12 14.97
CA GLY A 63 -2.51 -19.59 14.15
C GLY A 63 -2.83 -19.52 12.65
N THR A 64 -2.43 -20.54 11.90
CA THR A 64 -2.63 -20.61 10.45
C THR A 64 -4.10 -20.70 10.04
N ALA A 65 -4.98 -21.18 10.92
CA ALA A 65 -6.42 -21.27 10.65
C ALA A 65 -7.09 -19.89 10.52
N LEU A 66 -6.43 -18.81 10.96
CA LEU A 66 -6.92 -17.44 10.74
C LEU A 66 -7.01 -17.05 9.27
N CYS A 67 -6.19 -17.67 8.42
CA CYS A 67 -6.25 -17.49 6.99
C CYS A 67 -7.34 -18.35 6.31
N GLY A 68 -8.10 -19.15 7.07
CA GLY A 68 -9.08 -20.09 6.55
C GLY A 68 -8.53 -21.51 6.37
N THR A 69 -9.42 -22.44 6.00
CA THR A 69 -9.09 -23.85 5.70
C THR A 69 -9.72 -24.26 4.38
N GLY A 70 -8.96 -24.87 3.47
CA GLY A 70 -9.47 -25.29 2.16
C GLY A 70 -9.89 -24.11 1.28
N ASP A 71 -11.09 -24.17 0.70
CA ASP A 71 -11.62 -23.16 -0.23
C ASP A 71 -11.98 -21.81 0.42
N THR A 72 -11.91 -21.72 1.75
CA THR A 72 -12.16 -20.47 2.51
C THR A 72 -10.88 -19.64 2.70
N LEU A 73 -9.81 -19.94 1.96
CA LEU A 73 -8.52 -19.28 2.10
C LEU A 73 -8.64 -17.78 1.76
N VAL A 74 -8.26 -16.94 2.72
CA VAL A 74 -8.13 -15.50 2.53
C VAL A 74 -6.93 -15.24 1.62
N THR A 75 -7.17 -14.72 0.41
CA THR A 75 -6.11 -14.44 -0.57
C THR A 75 -5.03 -13.53 0.00
N GLY A 76 -3.76 -13.92 -0.16
CA GLY A 76 -2.61 -13.16 0.35
C GLY A 76 -2.41 -13.27 1.86
N CYS A 77 -3.21 -14.09 2.56
CA CYS A 77 -3.02 -14.39 3.97
C CYS A 77 -2.03 -15.53 4.16
N THR A 78 -1.09 -15.35 5.10
CA THR A 78 -0.06 -16.31 5.45
C THR A 78 0.17 -16.33 6.96
N GLY A 79 0.72 -17.43 7.49
CA GLY A 79 1.04 -17.55 8.91
C GLY A 79 -0.18 -17.28 9.79
N THR A 80 0.00 -16.51 10.87
CA THR A 80 -1.05 -16.20 11.86
C THR A 80 -2.01 -15.09 11.43
N GLY A 81 -2.54 -15.16 10.20
CA GLY A 81 -3.43 -14.11 9.68
C GLY A 81 -2.69 -12.93 9.01
N THR A 82 -1.39 -13.04 8.75
CA THR A 82 -0.60 -11.96 8.12
C THR A 82 -0.98 -11.80 6.67
N LEU A 83 -1.52 -10.64 6.32
CA LEU A 83 -1.94 -10.33 4.96
C LEU A 83 -0.80 -9.63 4.22
N THR A 84 -0.49 -10.07 3.01
CA THR A 84 0.51 -9.43 2.16
C THR A 84 -0.05 -9.25 0.75
N ALA A 85 -0.03 -8.01 0.27
CA ALA A 85 -0.34 -7.68 -1.11
C ALA A 85 0.90 -7.05 -1.76
N THR A 86 1.30 -7.55 -2.92
CA THR A 86 2.47 -7.06 -3.65
C THR A 86 2.08 -6.75 -5.08
N ARG A 87 2.65 -5.67 -5.60
CA ARG A 87 2.60 -5.32 -7.02
C ARG A 87 4.02 -5.22 -7.56
N THR A 88 4.26 -5.85 -8.70
CA THR A 88 5.62 -6.02 -9.25
C THR A 88 6.12 -4.81 -10.04
N SER A 89 5.24 -3.91 -10.50
CA SER A 89 5.62 -2.73 -11.26
C SER A 89 4.72 -1.50 -10.97
N PRO A 90 5.29 -0.40 -10.47
CA PRO A 90 6.52 -0.35 -9.68
C PRO A 90 6.40 -1.22 -8.41
N ASN A 91 7.52 -1.80 -7.98
CA ASN A 91 7.59 -2.72 -6.84
C ASN A 91 7.09 -2.03 -5.56
N VAL A 92 5.92 -2.46 -5.09
CA VAL A 92 5.31 -2.01 -3.83
C VAL A 92 4.71 -3.22 -3.13
N THR A 93 5.08 -3.41 -1.87
CA THR A 93 4.53 -4.46 -1.00
C THR A 93 3.90 -3.79 0.22
N VAL A 94 2.67 -4.21 0.52
CA VAL A 94 1.95 -3.85 1.75
C VAL A 94 1.75 -5.11 2.56
N THR A 95 2.16 -5.08 3.82
CA THR A 95 2.00 -6.18 4.77
C THR A 95 1.23 -5.69 5.99
N LEU A 96 0.19 -6.43 6.35
CA LEU A 96 -0.63 -6.21 7.54
C LEU A 96 -0.45 -7.39 8.49
N VAL A 97 0.04 -7.12 9.68
CA VAL A 97 0.21 -8.14 10.73
C VAL A 97 -0.88 -7.94 11.78
N PRO A 98 -1.77 -8.94 11.98
CA PRO A 98 -2.76 -8.85 13.05
C PRO A 98 -2.06 -9.03 14.41
N THR A 99 -2.44 -8.19 15.37
CA THR A 99 -2.09 -8.35 16.78
C THR A 99 -3.39 -8.63 17.53
N PRO A 100 -3.68 -9.92 17.81
CA PRO A 100 -4.89 -10.29 18.50
C PRO A 100 -4.89 -9.73 19.93
N PRO A 101 -6.04 -9.30 20.45
CA PRO A 101 -6.15 -8.87 21.83
C PRO A 101 -5.90 -10.05 22.77
N ALA A 102 -5.28 -9.79 23.93
CA ALA A 102 -5.03 -10.82 24.93
C ALA A 102 -6.36 -11.47 25.36
N ILE A 103 -6.41 -12.81 25.36
CA ILE A 103 -7.58 -13.55 25.82
C ILE A 103 -7.56 -13.59 27.34
N THR A 104 -8.28 -12.69 27.99
CA THR A 104 -8.49 -12.70 29.45
C THR A 104 -9.79 -13.41 29.79
N GLY A 105 -9.78 -14.75 29.81
CA GLY A 105 -10.91 -15.57 30.27
C GLY A 105 -11.89 -16.03 29.18
N ALA A 106 -13.03 -16.59 29.61
CA ALA A 106 -14.03 -17.21 28.75
C ALA A 106 -14.68 -16.19 27.79
N GLY A 107 -14.19 -16.18 26.55
CA GLY A 107 -14.79 -15.45 25.43
C GLY A 107 -14.39 -13.98 25.39
N SER A 108 -13.33 -13.66 24.66
CA SER A 108 -13.03 -12.29 24.19
C SER A 108 -14.03 -11.83 23.13
N VAL A 109 -15.33 -11.96 23.38
CA VAL A 109 -16.39 -11.53 22.48
C VAL A 109 -16.40 -10.00 22.49
N GLY A 110 -15.99 -9.39 21.38
CA GLY A 110 -15.96 -7.94 21.20
C GLY A 110 -14.59 -7.26 21.37
N ALA A 111 -13.51 -8.03 21.56
CA ALA A 111 -12.16 -7.45 21.56
C ALA A 111 -11.69 -7.21 20.11
N SER A 112 -11.31 -5.97 19.78
CA SER A 112 -10.91 -5.61 18.42
C SER A 112 -9.49 -6.04 18.10
N MET A 113 -9.30 -6.68 16.94
CA MET A 113 -7.98 -6.98 16.39
C MET A 113 -7.29 -5.69 15.95
N THR A 114 -6.10 -5.44 16.48
CA THR A 114 -5.25 -4.34 16.01
C THR A 114 -4.39 -4.83 14.85
N TRP A 115 -4.09 -3.95 13.90
CA TRP A 115 -3.36 -4.31 12.68
C TRP A 115 -2.14 -3.43 12.54
N ARG A 116 -0.97 -4.03 12.49
CA ARG A 116 0.28 -3.34 12.17
C ARG A 116 0.48 -3.28 10.68
N CYS A 117 0.63 -2.08 10.14
CA CYS A 117 0.79 -1.85 8.71
C CYS A 117 2.24 -1.48 8.37
N THR A 118 2.83 -2.18 7.40
CA THR A 118 4.18 -1.90 6.89
C THR A 118 4.18 -1.88 5.37
N VAL A 119 4.83 -0.87 4.76
CA VAL A 119 4.98 -0.74 3.30
C VAL A 119 6.45 -0.75 2.92
N SER A 120 6.78 -1.47 1.85
CA SER A 120 8.08 -1.41 1.18
C SER A 120 7.90 -0.97 -0.28
N PRO A 121 8.69 0.01 -0.78
CA PRO A 121 9.66 0.81 -0.05
C PRO A 121 9.00 1.85 0.87
N ALA A 122 9.70 2.33 1.91
CA ALA A 122 9.11 3.16 2.97
C ALA A 122 8.53 4.51 2.49
N ASN A 123 9.11 5.09 1.43
CA ASN A 123 8.61 6.30 0.77
C ASN A 123 7.24 6.09 0.09
N ALA A 124 6.81 4.84 -0.11
CA ALA A 124 5.50 4.46 -0.61
C ALA A 124 4.43 4.39 0.49
N ALA A 125 4.78 4.52 1.77
CA ALA A 125 3.81 4.37 2.86
C ALA A 125 2.76 5.50 2.85
N PRO A 126 1.46 5.20 2.74
CA PRO A 126 0.40 6.18 2.92
C PRO A 126 0.26 6.55 4.40
N ALA A 127 -0.35 7.71 4.69
CA ALA A 127 -0.53 8.20 6.07
C ALA A 127 -1.31 7.21 6.95
N THR A 128 -2.23 6.45 6.35
CA THR A 128 -3.03 5.41 7.02
C THR A 128 -2.23 4.17 7.44
N CYS A 129 -0.97 4.04 6.99
CA CYS A 129 -0.10 2.89 7.25
C CYS A 129 1.17 3.27 8.01
N GLN A 130 1.25 4.49 8.58
CA GLN A 130 2.40 4.91 9.36
C GLN A 130 2.24 4.53 10.83
N GLY A 131 2.71 3.32 11.20
CA GLY A 131 2.99 2.97 12.59
C GLY A 131 1.79 2.61 13.47
N SER A 132 1.05 1.57 13.08
CA SER A 132 0.23 0.79 14.03
C SER A 132 0.91 -0.52 14.39
#